data_AF-A0A8H7PYV6-F1
#
_entry.id   AF-A0A8H7PYV6-F1
#
_cell.length_a   1.000
_cell.length_b   1.000
_cell.length_c   1.000
_cell.angle_alpha   90.00
_cell.angle_beta   90.00
_cell.angle_gamma   90.00
#
_symmetry.space_group_name_H-M   'P 1'
#
loop_
_entity.id
_entity.type
_entity.pdbx_description
1 polymer ?
#
loop_
_entity_poly.entity_id
_entity_poly.type
_entity_poly.pdbx_seq_one_letter_code
_entity_poly.pdbx_strand_id
1 'polypeptide(L)'
;MYFKTSAVAATAVLATSALAQSGNSLVDVISGNSDLSTLTALLTNGTFGNFSSLVNTLSNSTNGNWTIFAPSNSAFDGVQITNSTDLSSILSYHTINGSHPSSQFKDGSNIVATNLTNSTYDHFPSGGVPLNVKVSGNTVNVYYGANYANVTSADNTASNGVVHVINTVLIPPTDVNSTALQAGLDKFVYALNSTNSTDGINKKSGITIFAPNDGAFSSDALAKYNSSQLANILAYHVVEGLYFSSNLTNLTSPINITTEAGQNFTLDVSGGSVKLTDVSGNNTAHVVKTDILTDNGVIHVIDSILIPAQNASSVAANNTNITSSTSGVGSLFESREISRVAVALTVLSAFAALML
;
A
#
# COMPACT_ATOMS: atom_id res chain seq x y z
N MET A 1 -10.08 6.75 -81.62
CA MET A 1 -10.37 7.72 -80.53
C MET A 1 -11.86 7.68 -80.25
N TYR A 2 -12.41 7.67 -79.04
CA TYR A 2 -11.94 7.46 -77.68
C TYR A 2 -13.27 7.19 -76.89
N PHE A 3 -13.32 6.06 -76.17
CA PHE A 3 -14.11 5.69 -74.98
C PHE A 3 -15.66 5.72 -74.88
N LYS A 4 -16.19 4.49 -74.75
CA LYS A 4 -17.25 4.04 -73.82
C LYS A 4 -16.93 4.44 -72.37
N THR A 5 -17.93 4.62 -71.49
CA THR A 5 -18.38 3.58 -70.54
C THR A 5 -19.44 4.08 -69.55
N SER A 6 -20.45 3.24 -69.37
CA SER A 6 -21.61 3.32 -68.48
C SER A 6 -21.25 3.21 -67.00
N ALA A 7 -22.06 3.85 -66.17
CA ALA A 7 -22.12 3.63 -64.73
C ALA A 7 -22.70 2.24 -64.41
N VAL A 8 -21.98 1.47 -63.59
CA VAL A 8 -22.53 0.30 -62.89
C VAL A 8 -22.23 0.49 -61.42
N ALA A 9 -23.28 0.62 -60.62
CA ALA A 9 -23.22 0.59 -59.17
C ALA A 9 -22.88 -0.84 -58.72
N ALA A 10 -21.77 -1.01 -58.02
CA ALA A 10 -21.45 -2.22 -57.29
C ALA A 10 -21.60 -1.94 -55.80
N THR A 11 -22.69 -2.42 -55.22
CA THR A 11 -22.90 -2.46 -53.77
C THR A 11 -21.89 -3.44 -53.18
N ALA A 12 -20.78 -2.94 -52.63
CA ALA A 12 -19.85 -3.76 -51.89
C ALA A 12 -20.47 -4.10 -50.52
N VAL A 13 -21.07 -5.28 -50.42
CA VAL A 13 -21.34 -5.91 -49.13
C VAL A 13 -19.97 -6.23 -48.51
N LEU A 14 -19.56 -5.43 -47.53
CA LEU A 14 -18.46 -5.77 -46.63
C LEU A 14 -18.92 -6.97 -45.78
N ALA A 15 -18.75 -8.17 -46.33
CA ALA A 15 -18.70 -9.37 -45.53
C ALA A 15 -17.38 -9.31 -44.73
N THR A 16 -17.40 -8.67 -43.57
CA THR A 16 -16.39 -8.89 -42.55
C THR A 16 -16.60 -10.31 -42.02
N SER A 17 -16.04 -11.29 -42.71
CA SER A 17 -15.81 -12.60 -42.13
C SER A 17 -14.88 -12.40 -40.93
N ALA A 18 -15.46 -12.37 -39.73
CA ALA A 18 -14.72 -12.62 -38.51
C ALA A 18 -14.07 -13.99 -38.67
N LEU A 19 -12.77 -14.01 -38.97
CA LEU A 19 -11.96 -15.20 -38.77
C LEU A 19 -11.91 -15.40 -37.25
N ALA A 20 -12.79 -16.26 -36.74
CA ALA A 20 -12.65 -16.83 -35.42
C ALA A 20 -11.27 -17.50 -35.38
N GLN A 21 -10.32 -16.90 -34.67
CA GLN A 21 -8.97 -17.42 -34.53
C GLN A 21 -9.07 -18.74 -33.77
N SER A 22 -8.77 -19.86 -34.45
CA SER A 22 -8.76 -21.20 -33.89
C SER A 22 -7.55 -21.38 -32.96
N GLY A 23 -7.61 -20.78 -31.77
CA GLY A 23 -6.63 -20.92 -30.71
C GLY A 23 -7.26 -21.49 -29.44
N ASN A 24 -6.48 -22.23 -28.67
CA ASN A 24 -6.87 -22.74 -27.34
C ASN A 24 -7.35 -21.59 -26.45
N SER A 25 -8.47 -21.77 -25.74
CA SER A 25 -8.94 -20.79 -24.74
C SER A 25 -7.98 -20.74 -23.54
N LEU A 26 -8.13 -19.74 -22.67
CA LEU A 26 -7.36 -19.63 -21.42
C LEU A 26 -7.44 -20.90 -20.59
N VAL A 27 -8.64 -21.47 -20.47
CA VAL A 27 -8.85 -22.70 -19.71
C VAL A 27 -8.22 -23.91 -20.39
N ASP A 28 -8.19 -23.95 -21.73
CA ASP A 28 -7.46 -24.98 -22.48
C ASP A 28 -5.94 -24.86 -22.29
N VAL A 29 -5.40 -23.63 -22.29
CA VAL A 29 -3.98 -23.35 -22.03
C VAL A 29 -3.59 -23.77 -20.62
N ILE A 30 -4.43 -23.45 -19.62
CA ILE A 30 -4.21 -23.87 -18.23
C ILE A 30 -4.26 -25.40 -18.11
N SER A 31 -5.29 -26.03 -18.69
CA SER A 31 -5.50 -27.49 -18.61
C SER A 31 -4.47 -28.30 -19.38
N GLY A 32 -3.88 -27.72 -20.43
CA GLY A 32 -2.79 -28.33 -21.19
C GLY A 32 -1.42 -28.24 -20.53
N ASN A 33 -1.27 -27.48 -19.44
CA ASN A 33 0.00 -27.28 -18.76
C ASN A 33 0.11 -28.20 -17.53
N SER A 34 1.10 -29.09 -17.52
CA SER A 34 1.35 -30.02 -16.41
C SER A 34 1.63 -29.31 -15.08
N ASP A 35 2.25 -28.14 -15.13
CA ASP A 35 2.58 -27.34 -13.95
C ASP A 35 1.37 -26.64 -13.34
N LEU A 36 0.22 -26.65 -14.01
CA LEU A 36 -1.02 -26.00 -13.56
C LEU A 36 -2.12 -27.02 -13.21
N SER A 37 -1.79 -28.32 -13.17
CA SER A 37 -2.76 -29.39 -12.91
C SER A 37 -3.58 -29.22 -11.62
N THR A 38 -2.99 -28.67 -10.56
CA THR A 38 -3.70 -28.34 -9.32
C THR A 38 -4.73 -27.23 -9.54
N LEU A 39 -4.37 -26.18 -10.28
CA LEU A 39 -5.28 -25.09 -10.65
C LEU A 39 -6.40 -25.60 -11.55
N THR A 40 -6.09 -26.44 -12.55
CA THR A 40 -7.09 -27.11 -13.40
C THR A 40 -8.07 -27.92 -12.56
N ALA A 41 -7.57 -28.69 -11.59
CA ALA A 41 -8.42 -29.44 -10.68
C ALA A 41 -9.31 -28.51 -9.84
N LEU A 42 -8.82 -27.37 -9.35
CA LEU A 42 -9.65 -26.40 -8.63
C LEU A 42 -10.73 -25.78 -9.51
N LEU A 43 -10.44 -25.49 -10.78
CA LEU A 43 -11.41 -24.92 -11.71
C LEU A 43 -12.49 -25.92 -12.17
N THR A 44 -12.15 -27.21 -12.25
CA THR A 44 -13.00 -28.26 -12.86
C THR A 44 -13.62 -29.23 -11.86
N ASN A 45 -12.93 -29.55 -10.77
CA ASN A 45 -13.35 -30.53 -9.78
C ASN A 45 -13.81 -29.83 -8.50
N GLY A 46 -15.09 -30.03 -8.18
CA GLY A 46 -15.83 -29.33 -7.13
C GLY A 46 -15.42 -29.60 -5.68
N THR A 47 -14.21 -30.09 -5.41
CA THR A 47 -13.71 -30.41 -4.04
C THR A 47 -13.82 -29.21 -3.09
N PHE A 48 -13.72 -27.98 -3.63
CA PHE A 48 -13.87 -26.72 -2.90
C PHE A 48 -14.94 -25.78 -3.48
N GLY A 49 -15.79 -26.28 -4.38
CA GLY A 49 -16.82 -25.51 -5.08
C GLY A 49 -16.74 -25.62 -6.60
N ASN A 50 -17.88 -25.46 -7.28
CA ASN A 50 -17.96 -25.47 -8.74
C ASN A 50 -17.79 -24.04 -9.26
N PHE A 51 -16.60 -23.69 -9.75
CA PHE A 51 -16.31 -22.38 -10.34
C PHE A 51 -16.76 -22.25 -11.79
N SER A 52 -17.75 -23.04 -12.23
CA SER A 52 -18.31 -22.99 -13.59
C SER A 52 -18.64 -21.57 -14.05
N SER A 53 -19.09 -20.66 -13.19
CA SER A 53 -19.32 -19.26 -13.56
C SER A 53 -18.03 -18.50 -13.92
N LEU A 54 -16.95 -18.72 -13.18
CA LEU A 54 -15.63 -18.14 -13.47
C LEU A 54 -15.04 -18.80 -14.71
N VAL A 55 -15.11 -20.14 -14.81
CA VAL A 55 -14.66 -20.89 -15.99
C VAL A 55 -15.43 -20.44 -17.23
N ASN A 56 -16.76 -20.28 -17.16
CA ASN A 56 -17.56 -19.79 -18.29
C ASN A 56 -17.18 -18.36 -18.67
N THR A 57 -16.90 -17.50 -17.68
CA THR A 57 -16.43 -16.14 -17.94
C THR A 57 -15.06 -16.13 -18.63
N LEU A 58 -14.12 -16.94 -18.13
CA LEU A 58 -12.74 -17.04 -18.61
C LEU A 58 -12.57 -17.90 -19.86
N SER A 59 -13.54 -18.73 -20.23
CA SER A 59 -13.53 -19.52 -21.47
C SER A 59 -14.27 -18.82 -22.61
N ASN A 60 -15.18 -17.89 -22.29
CA ASN A 60 -15.98 -17.24 -23.32
C ASN A 60 -15.26 -16.01 -23.90
N SER A 61 -14.76 -16.14 -25.13
CA SER A 61 -14.08 -15.08 -25.87
C SER A 61 -14.96 -13.86 -26.18
N THR A 62 -16.29 -13.94 -26.03
CA THR A 62 -17.17 -12.78 -26.20
C THR A 62 -17.19 -11.85 -24.98
N ASN A 63 -16.70 -12.31 -23.83
CA ASN A 63 -16.67 -11.53 -22.60
C ASN A 63 -15.43 -10.61 -22.49
N GLY A 64 -14.60 -10.57 -23.53
CA GLY A 64 -13.35 -9.82 -23.56
C GLY A 64 -12.13 -10.71 -23.38
N ASN A 65 -10.97 -10.08 -23.44
CA ASN A 65 -9.70 -10.74 -23.17
C ASN A 65 -9.37 -10.65 -21.68
N TRP A 66 -8.68 -11.65 -21.15
CA TRP A 66 -8.29 -11.70 -19.75
C TRP A 66 -6.79 -11.97 -19.59
N THR A 67 -6.25 -11.64 -18.43
CA THR A 67 -4.93 -12.11 -18.03
C THR A 67 -5.04 -12.80 -16.69
N ILE A 68 -4.42 -13.97 -16.59
CA ILE A 68 -4.45 -14.80 -15.39
C ILE A 68 -3.03 -15.00 -14.92
N PHE A 69 -2.77 -14.64 -13.66
CA PHE A 69 -1.57 -15.09 -12.96
C PHE A 69 -1.86 -16.48 -12.40
N ALA A 70 -1.41 -17.54 -13.07
CA ALA A 70 -1.74 -18.91 -12.72
C ALA A 70 -0.71 -19.49 -11.74
N PRO A 71 -1.09 -19.81 -10.48
CA PRO A 71 -0.18 -20.48 -9.55
C PRO A 71 0.18 -21.89 -10.06
N SER A 72 1.48 -22.18 -10.09
CA SER A 72 2.03 -23.51 -10.36
C SER A 72 1.64 -24.52 -9.27
N ASN A 73 1.78 -25.83 -9.53
CA ASN A 73 1.48 -26.88 -8.56
C ASN A 73 2.23 -26.67 -7.23
N SER A 74 3.52 -26.32 -7.31
CA SER A 74 4.35 -26.02 -6.13
C SER A 74 3.94 -24.75 -5.39
N ALA A 75 3.24 -23.82 -6.04
CA ALA A 75 2.75 -22.61 -5.40
C ALA A 75 1.68 -22.91 -4.33
N PHE A 76 0.99 -24.05 -4.46
CA PHE A 76 -0.01 -24.50 -3.50
C PHE A 76 0.61 -25.24 -2.31
N ASP A 77 1.90 -25.56 -2.34
CA ASP A 77 2.58 -26.22 -1.23
C ASP A 77 2.58 -25.30 -0.01
N GLY A 78 1.93 -25.73 1.08
CA GLY A 78 1.85 -24.96 2.32
C GLY A 78 0.74 -23.91 2.38
N VAL A 79 -0.05 -23.73 1.31
CA VAL A 79 -1.21 -22.83 1.32
C VAL A 79 -2.43 -23.57 1.89
N GLN A 80 -2.91 -23.11 3.05
CA GLN A 80 -4.13 -23.63 3.66
C GLN A 80 -5.34 -22.81 3.19
N ILE A 81 -6.06 -23.30 2.18
CA ILE A 81 -7.35 -22.73 1.78
C ILE A 81 -8.45 -23.38 2.63
N THR A 82 -9.02 -22.61 3.56
CA THR A 82 -9.91 -23.15 4.59
C THR A 82 -11.40 -23.09 4.23
N ASN A 83 -11.80 -22.24 3.27
CA ASN A 83 -13.19 -22.16 2.81
C ASN A 83 -13.33 -21.82 1.31
N SER A 84 -14.51 -22.09 0.74
CA SER A 84 -14.81 -21.93 -0.68
C SER A 84 -15.02 -20.47 -1.12
N THR A 85 -15.48 -19.61 -0.22
CA THR A 85 -15.69 -18.17 -0.47
C THR A 85 -14.36 -17.43 -0.68
N ASP A 86 -13.37 -17.78 0.13
CA ASP A 86 -12.00 -17.29 0.03
C ASP A 86 -11.37 -17.81 -1.25
N LEU A 87 -11.59 -19.08 -1.61
CA LEU A 87 -11.08 -19.60 -2.87
C LEU A 87 -11.62 -18.84 -4.10
N SER A 88 -12.92 -18.52 -4.13
CA SER A 88 -13.50 -17.69 -5.21
C SER A 88 -12.84 -16.31 -5.29
N SER A 89 -12.60 -15.70 -4.13
CA SER A 89 -11.97 -14.38 -4.00
C SER A 89 -10.51 -14.42 -4.43
N ILE A 90 -9.77 -15.44 -3.99
CA ILE A 90 -8.40 -15.72 -4.37
C ILE A 90 -8.31 -15.92 -5.88
N LEU A 91 -9.14 -16.76 -6.49
CA LEU A 91 -9.13 -16.96 -7.94
C LEU A 91 -9.44 -15.66 -8.69
N SER A 92 -10.43 -14.88 -8.22
CA SER A 92 -10.77 -13.57 -8.82
C SER A 92 -9.60 -12.58 -8.72
N TYR A 93 -8.84 -12.62 -7.62
CA TYR A 93 -7.64 -11.81 -7.40
C TYR A 93 -6.46 -12.19 -8.32
N HIS A 94 -6.42 -13.42 -8.82
CA HIS A 94 -5.44 -13.84 -9.82
C HIS A 94 -5.80 -13.40 -11.25
N THR A 95 -6.99 -12.83 -11.45
CA THR A 95 -7.49 -12.42 -12.76
C THR A 95 -7.57 -10.92 -12.90
N ILE A 96 -7.11 -10.42 -14.04
CA ILE A 96 -7.23 -9.01 -14.44
C ILE A 96 -7.93 -8.93 -15.81
N ASN A 97 -8.71 -7.87 -16.00
CA ASN A 97 -9.42 -7.61 -17.24
C ASN A 97 -8.48 -7.07 -18.31
N GLY A 98 -8.54 -7.61 -19.53
CA GLY A 98 -7.68 -7.26 -20.65
C GLY A 98 -6.56 -8.28 -20.89
N SER A 99 -6.02 -8.27 -22.11
CA SER A 99 -4.81 -9.02 -22.46
C SER A 99 -3.59 -8.18 -22.15
N HIS A 100 -2.82 -8.59 -21.15
CA HIS A 100 -1.65 -7.92 -20.63
C HIS A 100 -0.41 -8.82 -20.80
N PRO A 101 0.20 -8.83 -21.99
CA PRO A 101 1.49 -9.48 -22.18
C PRO A 101 2.58 -8.76 -21.37
N SER A 102 3.69 -9.45 -21.10
CA SER A 102 4.82 -8.93 -20.35
C SER A 102 5.35 -7.61 -20.93
N SER A 103 5.29 -7.47 -22.27
CA SER A 103 5.70 -6.28 -23.02
C SER A 103 4.85 -5.03 -22.75
N GLN A 104 3.65 -5.18 -22.19
CA GLN A 104 2.81 -4.05 -21.81
C GLN A 104 3.24 -3.45 -20.45
N PHE A 105 3.86 -4.24 -19.59
CA PHE A 105 4.37 -3.76 -18.32
C PHE A 105 5.67 -2.99 -18.54
N LYS A 106 5.74 -1.77 -18.01
CA LYS A 106 6.93 -0.93 -18.08
C LYS A 106 7.91 -1.33 -16.97
N ASP A 107 9.19 -1.03 -17.14
CA ASP A 107 10.16 -1.13 -16.06
C ASP A 107 9.69 -0.32 -14.85
N GLY A 108 9.78 -0.92 -13.66
CA GLY A 108 9.24 -0.36 -12.42
C GLY A 108 7.85 -0.88 -12.07
N SER A 109 7.12 -0.12 -11.24
CA SER A 109 5.81 -0.50 -10.70
C SER A 109 4.68 -0.29 -11.71
N ASN A 110 3.85 -1.31 -11.93
CA ASN A 110 2.65 -1.24 -12.76
C ASN A 110 1.44 -1.68 -11.93
N ILE A 111 0.58 -0.73 -11.59
CA ILE A 111 -0.62 -1.00 -10.80
C ILE A 111 -1.73 -1.47 -11.73
N VAL A 112 -2.24 -2.67 -11.48
CA VAL A 112 -3.34 -3.27 -12.25
C VAL A 112 -4.46 -3.69 -11.30
N ALA A 113 -5.70 -3.31 -11.63
CA ALA A 113 -6.86 -3.70 -10.85
C ALA A 113 -7.25 -5.15 -11.17
N THR A 114 -7.58 -5.92 -10.13
CA THR A 114 -8.08 -7.29 -10.29
C THR A 114 -9.59 -7.32 -10.41
N ASN A 115 -10.13 -8.49 -10.75
CA ASN A 115 -11.56 -8.75 -10.79
C ASN A 115 -12.16 -9.08 -9.41
N LEU A 116 -11.40 -8.93 -8.32
CA LEU A 116 -11.90 -9.18 -6.97
C LEU A 116 -12.94 -8.13 -6.57
N THR A 117 -14.18 -8.54 -6.36
CA THR A 117 -15.30 -7.66 -5.96
C THR A 117 -15.91 -8.02 -4.60
N ASN A 118 -15.31 -8.96 -3.88
CA ASN A 118 -15.81 -9.38 -2.58
C ASN A 118 -15.57 -8.28 -1.55
N SER A 119 -16.64 -7.70 -0.99
CA SER A 119 -16.60 -6.62 -0.01
C SER A 119 -15.89 -6.96 1.30
N THR A 120 -15.57 -8.23 1.57
CA THR A 120 -14.70 -8.61 2.69
C THR A 120 -13.24 -8.17 2.46
N TYR A 121 -12.82 -8.10 1.21
CA TYR A 121 -11.43 -7.84 0.80
C TYR A 121 -11.28 -6.56 -0.02
N ASP A 122 -12.31 -6.19 -0.78
CA ASP A 122 -12.31 -5.02 -1.65
C ASP A 122 -12.97 -3.82 -0.97
N HIS A 123 -12.14 -2.97 -0.39
CA HIS A 123 -12.52 -1.67 0.13
C HIS A 123 -11.95 -0.53 -0.75
N PHE A 124 -11.59 -0.79 -2.01
CA PHE A 124 -11.11 0.25 -2.91
C PHE A 124 -12.27 1.03 -3.54
N PRO A 125 -12.11 2.36 -3.75
CA PRO A 125 -13.17 3.19 -4.31
C PRO A 125 -13.48 2.86 -5.77
N SER A 126 -12.51 2.30 -6.52
CA SER A 126 -12.67 1.92 -7.92
C SER A 126 -13.28 0.52 -8.12
N GLY A 127 -13.38 -0.26 -7.04
CA GLY A 127 -13.55 -1.71 -7.11
C GLY A 127 -12.29 -2.42 -7.65
N GLY A 128 -12.08 -3.65 -7.21
CA GLY A 128 -10.90 -4.44 -7.56
C GLY A 128 -9.70 -4.07 -6.71
N VAL A 129 -9.32 -4.95 -5.77
CA VAL A 129 -8.04 -4.80 -5.05
C VAL A 129 -6.91 -4.89 -6.08
N PRO A 130 -6.00 -3.90 -6.15
CA PRO A 130 -4.95 -3.92 -7.15
C PRO A 130 -3.86 -4.96 -6.86
N LEU A 131 -3.07 -5.24 -7.89
CA LEU A 131 -1.76 -5.85 -7.83
C LEU A 131 -0.73 -4.85 -8.32
N ASN A 132 0.51 -4.97 -7.83
CA ASN A 132 1.63 -4.22 -8.39
C ASN A 132 2.56 -5.18 -9.14
N VAL A 133 2.51 -5.14 -10.47
CA VAL A 133 3.42 -5.90 -11.33
C VAL A 133 4.69 -5.08 -11.52
N LYS A 134 5.76 -5.52 -10.87
CA LYS A 134 7.06 -4.87 -10.95
C LYS A 134 7.97 -5.59 -11.93
N VAL A 135 8.39 -4.87 -12.96
CA VAL A 135 9.35 -5.37 -13.95
C VAL A 135 10.73 -4.80 -13.65
N SER A 136 11.73 -5.67 -13.63
CA SER A 136 13.15 -5.30 -13.50
C SER A 136 13.98 -6.13 -14.46
N GLY A 137 14.28 -5.57 -15.63
CA GLY A 137 14.95 -6.29 -16.71
C GLY A 137 14.09 -7.47 -17.18
N ASN A 138 14.59 -8.70 -17.02
CA ASN A 138 13.87 -9.91 -17.42
C ASN A 138 13.04 -10.53 -16.29
N THR A 139 13.05 -9.96 -15.09
CA THR A 139 12.31 -10.50 -13.95
C THR A 139 11.00 -9.73 -13.75
N VAL A 140 9.90 -10.46 -13.68
CA VAL A 140 8.57 -9.92 -13.37
C VAL A 140 8.12 -10.46 -12.02
N ASN A 141 7.85 -9.55 -11.08
CA ASN A 141 7.35 -9.85 -9.75
C ASN A 141 5.95 -9.28 -9.59
N VAL A 142 5.01 -10.08 -9.10
CA VAL A 142 3.64 -9.64 -8.81
C VAL A 142 3.51 -9.46 -7.31
N TYR A 143 3.49 -8.20 -6.86
CA TYR A 143 3.32 -7.86 -5.45
C TYR A 143 1.84 -7.89 -5.06
N TYR A 144 1.56 -8.56 -3.95
CA TYR A 144 0.26 -8.66 -3.31
C TYR A 144 0.45 -8.37 -1.82
N GLY A 145 -0.03 -7.20 -1.40
CA GLY A 145 0.29 -6.63 -0.09
C GLY A 145 1.78 -6.52 0.20
N ALA A 146 2.22 -7.12 1.32
CA ALA A 146 3.63 -7.08 1.73
C ALA A 146 4.51 -8.14 1.04
N ASN A 147 3.89 -9.11 0.35
CA ASN A 147 4.52 -10.26 -0.30
C ASN A 147 4.56 -10.11 -1.82
N TYR A 148 5.25 -11.04 -2.49
CA TYR A 148 5.30 -11.08 -3.95
C TYR A 148 5.42 -12.51 -4.48
N ALA A 149 4.94 -12.70 -5.71
CA ALA A 149 5.10 -13.92 -6.48
C ALA A 149 5.99 -13.65 -7.69
N ASN A 150 6.91 -14.58 -7.98
CA ASN A 150 7.74 -14.52 -9.18
C ASN A 150 6.97 -15.12 -10.36
N VAL A 151 7.00 -14.45 -11.51
CA VAL A 151 6.54 -15.04 -12.77
C VAL A 151 7.61 -16.00 -13.28
N THR A 152 7.25 -17.27 -13.40
CA THR A 152 8.14 -18.38 -13.83
C THR A 152 8.01 -18.69 -15.31
N SER A 153 6.83 -18.48 -15.89
CA SER A 153 6.58 -18.56 -17.33
C SER A 153 5.60 -17.45 -17.71
N ALA A 154 6.04 -16.55 -18.59
CA ALA A 154 5.23 -15.41 -19.04
C ALA A 154 4.68 -15.65 -20.46
N ASP A 155 3.66 -14.88 -20.83
CA ASP A 155 3.16 -14.75 -22.21
C ASP A 155 2.60 -16.03 -22.84
N ASN A 156 2.04 -16.93 -22.03
CA ASN A 156 1.34 -18.10 -22.57
C ASN A 156 0.02 -17.64 -23.21
N THR A 157 0.05 -17.52 -24.54
CA THR A 157 -1.02 -16.89 -25.32
C THR A 157 -2.22 -17.83 -25.46
N ALA A 158 -3.41 -17.28 -25.23
CA ALA A 158 -4.70 -17.93 -25.44
C ALA A 158 -5.56 -17.12 -26.43
N SER A 159 -6.60 -17.74 -27.00
CA SER A 159 -7.52 -17.05 -27.93
C SER A 159 -8.32 -15.92 -27.29
N ASN A 160 -8.43 -15.92 -25.96
CA ASN A 160 -9.15 -14.92 -25.18
C ASN A 160 -8.31 -14.33 -24.04
N GLY A 161 -6.98 -14.32 -24.18
CA GLY A 161 -6.12 -13.73 -23.14
C GLY A 161 -4.68 -14.21 -23.09
N VAL A 162 -4.06 -14.00 -21.92
CA VAL A 162 -2.68 -14.43 -21.61
C VAL A 162 -2.62 -15.09 -20.23
N VAL A 163 -1.83 -16.15 -20.10
CA VAL A 163 -1.50 -16.78 -18.82
C VAL A 163 -0.05 -16.50 -18.45
N HIS A 164 0.16 -16.00 -17.22
CA HIS A 164 1.47 -15.87 -16.59
C HIS A 164 1.55 -16.85 -15.42
N VAL A 165 2.42 -17.84 -15.49
CA VAL A 165 2.60 -18.82 -14.42
C VAL A 165 3.42 -18.21 -13.28
N ILE A 166 2.93 -18.33 -12.04
CA ILE A 166 3.60 -17.80 -10.84
C ILE A 166 3.95 -18.92 -9.85
N ASN A 167 4.95 -18.66 -9.01
CA ASN A 167 5.44 -19.63 -8.02
C ASN A 167 4.74 -19.53 -6.65
N THR A 168 3.75 -18.67 -6.47
CA THR A 168 3.05 -18.48 -5.18
C THR A 168 1.59 -18.12 -5.41
N VAL A 169 0.68 -18.58 -4.56
CA VAL A 169 -0.73 -18.19 -4.60
C VAL A 169 -0.88 -16.75 -4.08
N LEU A 170 -1.48 -15.87 -4.88
CA LEU A 170 -1.82 -14.50 -4.51
C LEU A 170 -3.00 -14.52 -3.53
N ILE A 171 -2.72 -14.21 -2.27
CA ILE A 171 -3.74 -14.07 -1.23
C ILE A 171 -4.09 -12.58 -1.14
N PRO A 172 -5.36 -12.18 -1.30
CA PRO A 172 -5.76 -10.79 -1.16
C PRO A 172 -5.26 -10.21 0.18
N PRO A 173 -4.67 -9.01 0.19
CA PRO A 173 -4.32 -8.35 1.45
C PRO A 173 -5.58 -8.09 2.27
N THR A 174 -5.38 -8.01 3.59
CA THR A 174 -6.44 -7.66 4.53
C THR A 174 -6.22 -6.23 5.04
N ASP A 175 -6.71 -5.95 6.24
CA ASP A 175 -6.55 -4.70 6.95
C ASP A 175 -5.10 -4.19 7.04
N VAL A 176 -4.99 -2.89 7.30
CA VAL A 176 -3.72 -2.16 7.41
C VAL A 176 -2.79 -2.79 8.45
N ASN A 177 -3.31 -3.21 9.60
CA ASN A 177 -2.47 -3.72 10.70
C ASN A 177 -1.81 -5.05 10.34
N SER A 178 -2.60 -6.01 9.85
CA SER A 178 -2.08 -7.32 9.44
C SER A 178 -1.07 -7.20 8.29
N THR A 179 -1.33 -6.28 7.35
CA THR A 179 -0.42 -6.01 6.23
C THR A 179 0.87 -5.32 6.71
N ALA A 180 0.77 -4.37 7.63
CA ALA A 180 1.91 -3.68 8.21
C ALA A 180 2.81 -4.61 9.05
N LEU A 181 2.22 -5.55 9.79
CA LEU A 181 2.98 -6.60 10.50
C LEU A 181 3.75 -7.48 9.51
N GLN A 182 3.12 -7.92 8.43
CA GLN A 182 3.81 -8.69 7.39
C GLN A 182 4.92 -7.88 6.69
N ALA A 183 4.79 -6.55 6.67
CA ALA A 183 5.82 -5.65 6.15
C ALA A 183 6.97 -5.39 7.13
N GLY A 184 6.92 -5.90 8.37
CA GLY A 184 7.93 -5.66 9.41
C GLY A 184 7.84 -4.29 10.08
N LEU A 185 6.60 -3.77 10.24
CA LEU A 185 6.32 -2.48 10.86
C LEU A 185 5.72 -2.67 12.26
N ASP A 186 6.35 -3.49 13.10
CA ASP A 186 5.82 -3.90 14.41
C ASP A 186 5.58 -2.69 15.33
N LYS A 187 6.48 -1.71 15.34
CA LYS A 187 6.35 -0.53 16.20
C LYS A 187 5.26 0.43 15.71
N PHE A 188 5.07 0.52 14.39
CA PHE A 188 3.96 1.29 13.83
C PHE A 188 2.62 0.68 14.23
N VAL A 189 2.49 -0.66 14.13
CA VAL A 189 1.28 -1.39 14.54
C VAL A 189 1.03 -1.26 16.04
N TYR A 190 2.09 -1.33 16.85
CA TYR A 190 2.01 -1.04 18.28
C TYR A 190 1.47 0.36 18.56
N ALA A 191 1.97 1.38 17.84
CA ALA A 191 1.50 2.76 17.98
C ALA A 191 0.01 2.88 17.62
N LEU A 192 -0.42 2.31 16.48
CA LEU A 192 -1.83 2.29 16.06
C LEU A 192 -2.76 1.67 17.10
N ASN A 193 -2.35 0.54 17.68
CA ASN A 193 -3.12 -0.15 18.71
C ASN A 193 -3.15 0.64 20.02
N SER A 194 -2.04 1.29 20.40
CA SER A 194 -1.95 2.09 21.63
C SER A 194 -2.84 3.34 21.60
N THR A 195 -3.15 3.88 20.42
CA THR A 195 -3.98 5.06 20.23
C THR A 195 -5.42 4.75 19.82
N ASN A 196 -5.78 3.47 19.65
CA ASN A 196 -7.06 3.02 19.09
C ASN A 196 -7.37 3.66 17.71
N SER A 197 -6.34 3.91 16.89
CA SER A 197 -6.50 4.54 15.56
C SER A 197 -6.87 3.53 14.47
N THR A 198 -6.70 2.23 14.72
CA THR A 198 -6.96 1.13 13.79
C THR A 198 -8.36 1.18 13.18
N ASP A 199 -9.41 1.33 14.00
CA ASP A 199 -10.79 1.33 13.53
C ASP A 199 -11.11 2.50 12.59
N GLY A 200 -10.52 3.66 12.84
CA GLY A 200 -10.71 4.85 12.01
C GLY A 200 -10.05 4.70 10.65
N ILE A 201 -8.86 4.09 10.62
CA ILE A 201 -8.09 3.86 9.39
C ILE A 201 -8.75 2.75 8.55
N ASN A 202 -9.14 1.64 9.17
CA ASN A 202 -9.74 0.50 8.47
C ASN A 202 -11.12 0.80 7.87
N LYS A 203 -11.86 1.79 8.40
CA LYS A 203 -13.15 2.24 7.83
C LYS A 203 -13.01 3.18 6.64
N LYS A 204 -11.82 3.74 6.41
CA LYS A 204 -11.56 4.61 5.27
C LYS A 204 -11.29 3.77 4.03
N SER A 205 -11.51 4.38 2.86
CA SER A 205 -11.31 3.78 1.55
C SER A 205 -10.47 4.73 0.69
N GLY A 206 -9.52 4.18 -0.05
CA GLY A 206 -8.67 4.94 -0.96
C GLY A 206 -7.69 5.85 -0.22
N ILE A 207 -6.98 5.32 0.76
CA ILE A 207 -6.00 6.07 1.55
C ILE A 207 -4.55 5.68 1.21
N THR A 208 -3.64 6.60 1.47
CA THR A 208 -2.19 6.35 1.45
C THR A 208 -1.62 6.58 2.83
N ILE A 209 -0.82 5.63 3.31
CA ILE A 209 -0.19 5.67 4.64
C ILE A 209 1.32 5.71 4.45
N PHE A 210 1.96 6.76 4.95
CA PHE A 210 3.41 6.85 5.01
C PHE A 210 3.89 6.31 6.35
N ALA A 211 4.05 4.99 6.47
CA ALA A 211 4.35 4.34 7.75
C ALA A 211 5.86 4.40 8.07
N PRO A 212 6.30 4.95 9.21
CA PRO A 212 7.70 4.89 9.61
C PRO A 212 8.15 3.46 9.84
N ASN A 213 9.37 3.13 9.44
CA ASN A 213 9.98 1.84 9.75
C ASN A 213 10.32 1.72 11.24
N ASP A 214 10.57 0.50 11.70
CA ASP A 214 10.90 0.26 13.11
C ASP A 214 12.20 0.94 13.57
N GLY A 215 13.11 1.27 12.66
CA GLY A 215 14.32 2.05 12.94
C GLY A 215 14.02 3.52 13.26
N ALA A 216 12.98 4.09 12.65
CA ALA A 216 12.53 5.47 12.87
C ALA A 216 11.99 5.68 14.29
N PHE A 217 11.40 4.64 14.88
CA PHE A 217 10.93 4.62 16.25
C PHE A 217 12.07 4.31 17.21
N SER A 218 12.91 5.30 17.50
CA SER A 218 13.84 5.22 18.64
C SER A 218 13.05 5.23 19.96
N SER A 219 13.61 4.66 21.04
CA SER A 219 12.98 4.61 22.37
C SER A 219 12.51 5.98 22.86
N ASP A 220 13.25 7.03 22.48
CA ASP A 220 13.02 8.40 22.92
C ASP A 220 12.07 9.16 21.98
N ALA A 221 11.88 8.69 20.75
CA ALA A 221 11.04 9.35 19.75
C ALA A 221 9.56 9.37 20.17
N LEU A 222 9.08 8.31 20.82
CA LEU A 222 7.68 8.17 21.24
C LEU A 222 7.45 8.50 22.71
N ALA A 223 8.43 8.30 23.59
CA ALA A 223 8.29 8.49 25.04
C ALA A 223 7.95 9.93 25.45
N LYS A 224 8.24 10.91 24.58
CA LYS A 224 7.93 12.33 24.79
C LYS A 224 6.50 12.74 24.45
N TYR A 225 5.71 11.87 23.82
CA TYR A 225 4.36 12.18 23.35
C TYR A 225 3.30 11.43 24.16
N ASN A 226 2.23 12.14 24.54
CA ASN A 226 1.06 11.51 25.14
C ASN A 226 0.20 10.80 24.07
N SER A 227 -0.79 10.01 24.49
CA SER A 227 -1.65 9.24 23.57
C SER A 227 -2.39 10.11 22.54
N SER A 228 -2.82 11.32 22.92
CA SER A 228 -3.51 12.24 21.99
C SER A 228 -2.54 12.83 20.96
N GLN A 229 -1.34 13.17 21.39
CA GLN A 229 -0.26 13.62 20.52
C GLN A 229 0.16 12.53 19.54
N LEU A 230 0.26 11.27 20.01
CA LEU A 230 0.60 10.13 19.16
C LEU A 230 -0.50 9.86 18.12
N ALA A 231 -1.78 9.94 18.52
CA ALA A 231 -2.89 9.81 17.58
C ALA A 231 -2.84 10.89 16.48
N ASN A 232 -2.50 12.13 16.84
CA ASN A 232 -2.32 13.22 15.87
C ASN A 232 -1.12 13.01 14.95
N ILE A 233 0.00 12.48 15.48
CA ILE A 233 1.16 12.09 14.68
C ILE A 233 0.78 10.99 13.69
N LEU A 234 0.06 9.96 14.13
CA LEU A 234 -0.38 8.87 13.26
C LEU A 234 -1.33 9.38 12.16
N ALA A 235 -2.28 10.26 12.50
CA ALA A 235 -3.14 10.93 11.51
C ALA A 235 -2.32 11.78 10.52
N TYR A 236 -1.20 12.37 10.94
CA TYR A 236 -0.31 13.11 10.04
C TYR A 236 0.41 12.21 9.01
N HIS A 237 0.47 10.90 9.23
CA HIS A 237 1.02 9.94 8.27
C HIS A 237 -0.03 9.35 7.33
N VAL A 238 -1.32 9.67 7.53
CA VAL A 238 -2.43 9.18 6.70
C VAL A 238 -2.91 10.31 5.80
N VAL A 239 -3.12 9.98 4.53
CA VAL A 239 -3.53 10.90 3.48
C VAL A 239 -4.70 10.30 2.72
N GLU A 240 -5.71 11.12 2.43
CA GLU A 240 -6.79 10.75 1.52
C GLU A 240 -6.31 10.76 0.06
N GLY A 241 -6.62 9.69 -0.67
CA GLY A 241 -6.18 9.46 -2.04
C GLY A 241 -5.18 8.32 -2.16
N LEU A 242 -5.18 7.67 -3.33
CA LEU A 242 -4.25 6.59 -3.68
C LEU A 242 -3.05 7.18 -4.42
N TYR A 243 -1.91 7.25 -3.74
CA TYR A 243 -0.66 7.73 -4.31
C TYR A 243 0.29 6.55 -4.49
N PHE A 244 0.20 5.85 -5.62
CA PHE A 244 1.17 4.79 -5.93
C PHE A 244 2.51 5.39 -6.35
N SER A 245 3.61 4.65 -6.18
CA SER A 245 4.95 5.11 -6.56
C SER A 245 5.03 5.50 -8.02
N SER A 246 4.33 4.77 -8.91
CA SER A 246 4.25 5.06 -10.33
C SER A 246 3.60 6.42 -10.64
N ASN A 247 2.68 6.89 -9.79
CA ASN A 247 2.10 8.23 -9.89
C ASN A 247 3.01 9.28 -9.27
N LEU A 248 3.66 8.96 -8.15
CA LEU A 248 4.58 9.86 -7.46
C LEU A 248 5.82 10.18 -8.30
N THR A 249 6.39 9.21 -9.01
CA THR A 249 7.58 9.42 -9.86
C THR A 249 7.32 10.28 -11.09
N ASN A 250 6.05 10.52 -11.46
CA ASN A 250 5.70 11.42 -12.57
C ASN A 250 5.67 12.89 -12.13
N LEU A 251 5.86 13.19 -10.85
CA LEU A 251 5.88 14.55 -10.34
C LEU A 251 7.18 15.26 -10.71
N THR A 252 7.05 16.41 -11.37
CA THR A 252 8.18 17.25 -11.80
C THR A 252 8.48 18.40 -10.85
N SER A 253 7.65 18.60 -9.82
CA SER A 253 7.79 19.66 -8.83
C SER A 253 7.25 19.19 -7.48
N PRO A 254 7.74 19.75 -6.36
CA PRO A 254 7.21 19.44 -5.04
C PRO A 254 5.73 19.75 -4.95
N ILE A 255 4.97 18.88 -4.28
CA ILE A 255 3.53 19.05 -4.05
C ILE A 255 3.25 19.07 -2.54
N ASN A 256 2.28 19.88 -2.13
CA ASN A 256 1.80 19.87 -0.75
C ASN A 256 0.60 18.93 -0.66
N ILE A 257 0.67 17.98 0.26
CA ILE A 257 -0.36 16.98 0.48
C ILE A 257 -1.01 17.22 1.83
N THR A 258 -2.34 17.36 1.85
CA THR A 258 -3.12 17.50 3.07
C THR A 258 -3.28 16.15 3.75
N THR A 259 -2.95 16.09 5.03
CA THR A 259 -3.07 14.88 5.86
C THR A 259 -4.40 14.83 6.60
N GLU A 260 -4.74 13.67 7.17
CA GLU A 260 -5.90 13.52 8.08
C GLU A 260 -5.82 14.42 9.31
N ALA A 261 -4.61 14.80 9.74
CA ALA A 261 -4.42 15.78 10.82
C ALA A 261 -4.72 17.23 10.39
N GLY A 262 -5.16 17.45 9.13
CA GLY A 262 -5.51 18.76 8.56
C GLY A 262 -4.32 19.65 8.20
N GLN A 263 -3.09 19.17 8.43
CA GLN A 263 -1.85 19.87 8.10
C GLN A 263 -1.23 19.28 6.84
N ASN A 264 -0.41 20.07 6.16
CA ASN A 264 0.24 19.63 4.93
C ASN A 264 1.66 19.14 5.21
N PHE A 265 2.13 18.16 4.44
CA PHE A 265 3.57 17.94 4.26
C PHE A 265 3.93 18.17 2.79
N THR A 266 5.20 18.45 2.52
CA THR A 266 5.71 18.61 1.16
C THR A 266 6.30 17.29 0.68
N LEU A 267 5.78 16.77 -0.43
CA LEU A 267 6.32 15.61 -1.15
C LEU A 267 7.17 16.09 -2.32
N ASP A 268 8.41 15.65 -2.38
CA ASP A 268 9.39 16.00 -3.42
C ASP A 268 10.03 14.74 -4.00
N VAL A 269 10.10 14.67 -5.33
CA VAL A 269 10.68 13.54 -6.09
C VAL A 269 11.82 14.00 -7.01
N SER A 270 12.21 15.28 -6.95
CA SER A 270 13.18 15.92 -7.85
C SER A 270 14.59 15.31 -7.84
N GLY A 271 14.92 14.48 -6.85
CA GLY A 271 16.21 13.79 -6.71
C GLY A 271 16.21 12.30 -7.06
N GLY A 272 15.14 11.76 -7.67
CA GLY A 272 15.00 10.33 -7.96
C GLY A 272 14.62 9.46 -6.76
N SER A 273 14.56 10.04 -5.56
CA SER A 273 14.02 9.44 -4.33
C SER A 273 12.83 10.26 -3.85
N VAL A 274 11.77 9.60 -3.37
CA VAL A 274 10.63 10.31 -2.76
C VAL A 274 11.01 10.79 -1.36
N LYS A 275 10.96 12.10 -1.16
CA LYS A 275 11.22 12.81 0.10
C LYS A 275 9.95 13.46 0.60
N LEU A 276 9.71 13.35 1.89
CA LEU A 276 8.59 13.97 2.59
C LEU A 276 9.16 14.92 3.63
N THR A 277 8.77 16.18 3.58
CA THR A 277 9.20 17.20 4.57
C THR A 277 8.00 17.64 5.37
N ASP A 278 8.13 17.61 6.70
CA ASP A 278 7.05 18.03 7.59
C ASP A 278 6.69 19.51 7.42
N VAL A 279 5.52 19.90 7.96
CA VAL A 279 5.00 21.27 7.89
C VAL A 279 5.95 22.30 8.49
N SER A 280 6.83 21.87 9.40
CA SER A 280 7.78 22.75 10.08
C SER A 280 9.07 22.95 9.27
N GLY A 281 9.29 22.16 8.21
CA GLY A 281 10.54 22.14 7.45
C GLY A 281 11.72 21.52 8.19
N ASN A 282 11.49 20.90 9.36
CA ASN A 282 12.55 20.50 10.29
C ASN A 282 12.88 19.01 10.20
N ASN A 283 11.92 18.18 9.78
CA ASN A 283 12.14 16.75 9.58
C ASN A 283 11.85 16.37 8.13
N THR A 284 12.79 15.63 7.55
CA THR A 284 12.65 15.06 6.20
C THR A 284 12.75 13.55 6.30
N ALA A 285 11.75 12.85 5.79
CA ALA A 285 11.70 11.40 5.70
C ALA A 285 11.89 10.94 4.25
N HIS A 286 12.62 9.86 4.04
CA HIS A 286 12.76 9.20 2.73
C HIS A 286 11.89 7.95 2.68
N VAL A 287 11.26 7.72 1.52
CA VAL A 287 10.53 6.47 1.28
C VAL A 287 11.53 5.35 0.97
N VAL A 288 11.50 4.30 1.80
CA VAL A 288 12.41 3.14 1.74
C VAL A 288 11.77 1.96 1.00
N LYS A 289 10.47 1.73 1.18
CA LYS A 289 9.71 0.69 0.49
C LYS A 289 8.38 1.28 0.03
N THR A 290 8.00 0.99 -1.22
CA THR A 290 6.79 1.55 -1.82
C THR A 290 5.75 0.47 -2.11
N ASP A 291 4.51 0.90 -2.31
CA ASP A 291 3.42 0.12 -2.91
C ASP A 291 3.05 -1.16 -2.14
N ILE A 292 3.03 -1.11 -0.81
CA ILE A 292 2.51 -2.21 0.00
C ILE A 292 0.99 -2.09 0.02
N LEU A 293 0.30 -2.95 -0.71
CA LEU A 293 -1.15 -2.85 -0.92
C LEU A 293 -1.93 -3.37 0.31
N THR A 294 -2.92 -2.63 0.78
CA THR A 294 -3.87 -3.11 1.81
C THR A 294 -5.21 -3.38 1.15
N ASP A 295 -6.22 -3.80 1.91
CA ASP A 295 -7.60 -3.96 1.43
C ASP A 295 -8.27 -2.62 1.07
N ASN A 296 -7.82 -1.52 1.67
CA ASN A 296 -8.44 -0.20 1.57
C ASN A 296 -7.51 0.92 1.06
N GLY A 297 -6.26 0.61 0.72
CA GLY A 297 -5.25 1.63 0.43
C GLY A 297 -3.86 1.10 0.10
N VAL A 298 -2.86 1.96 0.32
CA VAL A 298 -1.45 1.65 0.08
C VAL A 298 -0.57 2.20 1.19
N ILE A 299 0.42 1.41 1.62
CA ILE A 299 1.45 1.80 2.58
C ILE A 299 2.76 2.06 1.83
N HIS A 300 3.39 3.19 2.12
CA HIS A 300 4.78 3.48 1.79
C HIS A 300 5.59 3.57 3.09
N VAL A 301 6.66 2.80 3.17
CA VAL A 301 7.53 2.78 4.35
C VAL A 301 8.51 3.93 4.29
N ILE A 302 8.65 4.69 5.37
CA ILE A 302 9.56 5.84 5.47
C ILE A 302 10.61 5.63 6.57
N ASP A 303 11.76 6.30 6.45
CA ASP A 303 12.89 6.16 7.40
C ASP A 303 12.80 7.04 8.65
N SER A 304 11.87 7.99 8.69
CA SER A 304 11.76 8.99 9.75
C SER A 304 10.30 9.31 10.06
N ILE A 305 10.00 9.70 11.30
CA ILE A 305 8.65 10.08 11.72
C ILE A 305 8.39 11.54 11.34
N LEU A 306 7.30 11.80 10.63
CA LEU A 306 6.82 13.15 10.33
C LEU A 306 6.07 13.72 11.54
N ILE A 307 6.38 14.96 11.93
CA ILE A 307 5.83 15.59 13.14
C ILE A 307 4.97 16.81 12.77
N PRO A 308 3.68 16.85 13.16
CA PRO A 308 2.83 18.01 12.91
C PRO A 308 3.24 19.21 13.80
N ALA A 309 2.96 20.45 13.37
CA ALA A 309 3.40 21.69 14.02
C ALA A 309 2.96 21.82 15.49
N GLN A 310 1.74 21.35 15.81
CA GLN A 310 1.20 21.36 17.18
C GLN A 310 2.03 20.51 18.16
N ASN A 311 2.69 19.47 17.64
CA ASN A 311 3.53 18.56 18.41
C ASN A 311 5.02 18.97 18.40
N ALA A 312 5.43 19.84 17.47
CA ALA A 312 6.75 20.44 17.44
C ALA A 312 6.92 21.54 18.51
N SER A 313 5.84 22.28 18.82
CA SER A 313 5.86 23.43 19.74
C SER A 313 5.79 23.06 21.23
N SER A 314 5.22 21.90 21.58
CA SER A 314 5.11 21.44 22.98
C SER A 314 6.45 20.99 23.58
N VAL A 315 7.45 20.68 22.75
CA VAL A 315 8.81 20.34 23.19
C VAL A 315 9.57 21.59 23.65
N ALA A 316 9.23 22.78 23.13
CA ALA A 316 9.83 24.06 23.55
C ALA A 316 9.16 24.68 24.78
N ALA A 317 7.88 24.35 25.03
CA ALA A 317 7.09 24.98 26.10
C ALA A 317 7.36 24.38 27.50
N ASN A 318 7.92 23.18 27.61
CA ASN A 318 8.15 22.55 28.92
C ASN A 318 9.44 23.03 29.62
N ASN A 319 10.25 23.87 28.96
CA ASN A 319 11.49 24.41 29.53
C ASN A 319 11.47 25.94 29.74
N THR A 320 10.33 26.61 29.49
CA THR A 320 10.21 28.08 29.61
C THR A 320 9.27 28.55 30.72
N ASN A 321 8.61 27.64 31.45
CA ASN A 321 7.69 27.98 32.55
C ASN A 321 8.33 27.99 33.96
N ILE A 322 9.66 28.04 34.07
CA ILE A 322 10.35 28.31 35.35
C ILE A 322 11.29 29.52 35.23
N THR A 323 10.94 30.60 34.50
CA THR A 323 11.71 31.86 34.61
C THR A 323 10.91 33.16 34.44
N SER A 324 9.59 33.12 34.22
CA SER A 324 8.80 34.32 33.88
C SER A 324 7.77 34.76 34.93
N SER A 325 8.03 34.56 36.23
CA SER A 325 7.14 35.03 37.31
C SER A 325 7.84 35.78 38.45
N THR A 326 8.95 36.48 38.20
CA THR A 326 9.55 37.41 39.19
C THR A 326 10.01 38.73 38.57
N SER A 327 9.11 39.46 37.92
CA SER A 327 9.33 40.86 37.58
C SER A 327 8.02 41.63 37.67
N GLY A 328 7.72 42.18 38.85
CA GLY A 328 6.67 43.19 38.99
C GLY A 328 5.73 43.05 40.18
N VAL A 329 6.23 42.98 41.41
CA VAL A 329 5.54 43.51 42.60
C VAL A 329 6.58 44.05 43.57
N GLY A 330 7.05 45.26 43.29
CA GLY A 330 7.70 46.09 44.30
C GLY A 330 6.64 46.72 45.19
N SER A 331 6.90 46.67 46.50
CA SER A 331 6.20 47.42 47.56
C SER A 331 4.75 47.00 47.80
N LEU A 332 4.52 46.25 48.88
CA LEU A 332 3.65 46.59 50.01
C LEU A 332 3.72 45.42 51.02
N PHE A 333 3.75 45.75 52.31
CA PHE A 333 3.76 44.87 53.50
C PHE A 333 5.14 44.54 54.10
N GLU A 334 5.61 45.53 54.87
CA GLU A 334 6.41 45.32 56.07
C GLU A 334 5.74 44.36 57.06
N SER A 335 6.60 43.58 57.73
CA SER A 335 6.48 43.11 59.11
C SER A 335 5.34 42.16 59.48
N ARG A 336 5.74 40.93 59.87
CA ARG A 336 5.36 40.17 61.08
C ARG A 336 5.24 38.67 60.80
N GLU A 337 5.71 37.90 61.79
CA GLU A 337 5.56 36.45 61.96
C GLU A 337 6.50 35.54 61.13
N ILE A 338 7.77 35.57 61.53
CA ILE A 338 8.63 34.38 61.49
C ILE A 338 8.08 33.41 62.54
N SER A 339 7.32 32.38 62.15
CA SER A 339 6.94 31.30 63.06
C SER A 339 6.87 29.96 62.33
N ARG A 340 7.93 29.16 62.51
CA ARG A 340 7.98 27.68 62.68
C ARG A 340 7.13 26.89 61.66
N VAL A 341 7.71 26.06 60.79
CA VAL A 341 8.06 24.66 61.10
C VAL A 341 9.03 24.11 60.03
N ALA A 342 9.96 23.28 60.52
CA ALA A 342 10.99 22.45 59.87
C ALA A 342 10.54 21.76 58.55
N VAL A 343 11.42 21.37 57.61
CA VAL A 343 12.46 20.33 57.77
C VAL A 343 13.60 20.55 56.76
N ALA A 344 14.82 20.48 57.28
CA ALA A 344 16.08 20.55 56.54
C ALA A 344 16.36 19.24 55.78
N LEU A 345 16.77 19.35 54.51
CA LEU A 345 17.50 18.30 53.81
C LEU A 345 18.87 18.86 53.43
N THR A 346 19.87 18.58 54.27
CA THR A 346 21.28 18.88 54.03
C THR A 346 22.01 17.57 53.81
N VAL A 347 22.53 17.33 52.61
CA VAL A 347 23.82 16.66 52.46
C VAL A 347 24.62 17.48 51.44
N LEU A 348 25.58 18.18 52.01
CA LEU A 348 26.52 19.07 51.39
C LEU A 348 27.54 18.25 50.57
N SER A 349 27.79 18.76 49.38
CA SER A 349 28.96 18.55 48.53
C SER A 349 30.28 18.40 49.33
N ALA A 350 30.99 17.30 49.11
CA ALA A 350 32.44 17.26 49.28
C ALA A 350 33.07 17.28 47.88
N PHE A 351 33.25 18.50 47.37
CA PHE A 351 34.06 18.79 46.20
C PHE A 351 35.54 18.63 46.57
N ALA A 352 36.28 17.98 45.70
CA ALA A 352 37.73 17.78 45.80
C ALA A 352 38.53 19.09 45.72
N ALA A 353 39.58 19.20 46.54
CA ALA A 353 40.85 19.93 46.29
C ALA A 353 41.80 19.62 47.48
N LEU A 354 42.79 18.73 47.33
CA LEU A 354 44.16 18.95 46.84
C LEU A 354 45.06 19.75 47.81
N MET A 355 46.23 19.16 48.12
CA MET A 355 47.41 19.66 48.86
C MET A 355 47.41 19.50 50.39
N LEU A 356 47.86 18.34 50.90
CA LEU A 356 49.26 18.01 51.25
C LEU A 356 49.36 16.53 51.63
#